data_AF-A0A8J8ITW2-F1
#
_entry.id   AF-A0A8J8ITW2-F1
#
_cell.length_a   1.000
_cell.length_b   1.000
_cell.length_c   1.000
_cell.angle_alpha   90.00
_cell.angle_beta   90.00
_cell.angle_gamma   90.00
#
_symmetry.space_group_name_H-M   'P 1'
#
loop_
_entity.id
_entity.type
_entity.pdbx_description
1 polymer ?
#
loop_
_entity_poly.entity_id
_entity_poly.type
_entity_poly.pdbx_seq_one_letter_code
_entity_poly.pdbx_strand_id
1 'polypeptide(L)'
;MYTVKKSRAGYIFDLPRGRIAFLFKDGGTYIMYHDERVLCYSLEPLPVTIEEVENFERTSELPALIREIKSGRFPESCVVKELPPVDEDLMPFNPDRKCVVAFTGFQDTVIDYMECGGETFAVARLVDDPSEACRFVGKGNYKIAAVNLRKGKNCLGREEFLSRLRECTESF
;
A
#
# COMPACT_ATOMS: atom_id res chain seq x y z
N MET A 1 -2.89 13.08 -8.29
CA MET A 1 -2.54 14.02 -7.21
C MET A 1 -2.54 13.24 -5.90
N TYR A 2 -1.62 13.52 -4.97
CA TYR A 2 -1.58 12.83 -3.68
C TYR A 2 -2.78 13.25 -2.80
N THR A 3 -3.34 12.30 -2.07
CA THR A 3 -4.15 12.60 -0.89
C THR A 3 -3.23 12.75 0.31
N VAL A 4 -3.21 13.93 0.93
CA VAL A 4 -2.28 14.24 2.02
C VAL A 4 -2.99 14.16 3.37
N LYS A 5 -2.39 13.44 4.31
CA LYS A 5 -2.79 13.43 5.72
C LYS A 5 -1.62 13.93 6.55
N LYS A 6 -1.84 14.91 7.42
CA LYS A 6 -0.78 15.50 8.24
C LYS A 6 -1.15 15.56 9.71
N SER A 7 -0.13 15.45 10.54
CA SER A 7 -0.21 15.56 11.99
C SER A 7 1.13 16.10 12.51
N ARG A 8 1.20 16.40 13.82
CA ARG A 8 2.48 16.74 14.46
C ARG A 8 3.53 15.62 14.36
N ALA A 9 3.08 14.38 14.18
CA ALA A 9 3.94 13.22 14.09
C ALA A 9 4.42 12.90 12.66
N GLY A 10 3.94 13.62 11.63
CA GLY A 10 4.34 13.34 10.25
C GLY A 10 3.32 13.68 9.17
N TYR A 11 3.73 13.40 7.93
CA TYR A 11 2.96 13.57 6.69
C TYR A 11 2.83 12.23 5.97
N ILE A 12 1.64 11.94 5.45
CA ILE A 12 1.37 10.77 4.62
C ILE A 12 0.79 11.26 3.29
N PHE A 13 1.48 10.96 2.20
CA PHE A 13 1.11 11.22 0.83
C PHE A 13 0.65 9.91 0.21
N ASP A 14 -0.67 9.72 0.11
CA ASP A 14 -1.28 8.54 -0.48
C ASP A 14 -1.56 8.76 -1.98
N LEU A 15 -1.23 7.76 -2.79
CA LEU A 15 -1.79 7.54 -4.12
C LEU A 15 -2.66 6.28 -4.08
N PRO A 16 -3.53 6.06 -5.08
CA PRO A 16 -4.28 4.82 -5.19
C PRO A 16 -3.40 3.57 -5.08
N ARG A 17 -2.14 3.63 -5.52
CA ARG A 17 -1.24 2.47 -5.66
C ARG A 17 0.17 2.73 -5.11
N GLY A 18 0.28 3.62 -4.14
CA GLY A 18 1.57 3.99 -3.59
C GLY A 18 1.42 4.92 -2.40
N ARG A 19 2.47 5.01 -1.59
CA ARG A 19 2.51 5.90 -0.43
C ARG A 19 3.90 6.44 -0.23
N ILE A 20 3.96 7.66 0.26
CA ILE A 20 5.14 8.23 0.88
C ILE A 20 4.72 8.74 2.25
N ALA A 21 5.24 8.16 3.32
CA ALA A 21 5.05 8.64 4.67
C ALA A 21 6.37 9.17 5.22
N PHE A 22 6.33 10.34 5.81
CA PHE A 22 7.39 10.96 6.60
C PHE A 22 6.93 11.01 8.04
N LEU A 23 7.67 10.40 8.94
CA LEU A 23 7.36 10.33 10.37
C LEU A 23 8.44 11.08 11.15
N PHE A 24 8.03 12.02 11.98
CA PHE A 24 8.94 12.83 12.79
C PHE A 24 9.00 12.27 14.19
N LYS A 25 10.18 11.78 14.60
CA LYS A 25 10.38 11.15 15.90
C LYS A 25 11.78 11.46 16.42
N ASP A 26 11.86 11.86 17.69
CA ASP A 26 13.13 12.11 18.41
C ASP A 26 14.08 13.08 17.67
N GLY A 27 13.52 14.07 16.97
CA GLY A 27 14.28 15.04 16.18
C GLY A 27 14.75 14.55 14.80
N GLY A 28 14.43 13.30 14.43
CA GLY A 28 14.74 12.71 13.14
C GLY A 28 13.50 12.48 12.26
N THR A 29 13.72 12.36 10.94
CA THR A 29 12.69 12.00 9.96
C THR A 29 12.88 10.58 9.49
N TYR A 30 11.89 9.73 9.71
CA TYR A 30 11.81 8.38 9.18
C TYR A 30 10.90 8.38 7.97
N ILE A 31 11.15 7.48 7.01
CA ILE A 31 10.33 7.36 5.83
C ILE A 31 9.74 5.95 5.70
N MET A 32 8.61 5.91 5.02
CA MET A 32 8.11 4.71 4.38
C MET A 32 7.66 5.09 2.98
N TYR A 33 8.27 4.46 1.99
CA TYR A 33 7.92 4.54 0.59
C TYR A 33 7.40 3.19 0.12
N HIS A 34 6.30 3.20 -0.63
CA HIS A 34 6.02 2.08 -1.52
C HIS A 34 5.36 2.54 -2.82
N ASP A 35 5.59 1.76 -3.86
CA ASP A 35 4.79 1.75 -5.08
C ASP A 35 4.20 0.35 -5.29
N GLU A 36 4.00 -0.08 -6.53
CA GLU A 36 3.46 -1.41 -6.87
C GLU A 36 4.52 -2.50 -6.90
N ARG A 37 5.80 -2.14 -6.82
CA ARG A 37 6.93 -3.05 -7.00
C ARG A 37 7.80 -3.14 -5.77
N VAL A 38 7.98 -2.04 -5.06
CA VAL A 38 8.94 -1.98 -3.97
C VAL A 38 8.36 -1.27 -2.76
N LEU A 39 8.82 -1.73 -1.60
CA LEU A 39 8.68 -1.12 -0.31
C LEU A 39 10.07 -0.77 0.22
N CYS A 40 10.24 0.44 0.73
CA CYS A 40 11.41 0.90 1.50
C CYS A 40 10.91 1.58 2.76
N TYR A 41 11.31 1.10 3.93
CA TYR A 41 11.08 1.80 5.19
C TYR A 41 12.38 1.92 5.98
N SER A 42 12.64 3.11 6.52
CA SER A 42 13.90 3.41 7.19
C SER A 42 13.91 2.92 8.63
N LEU A 43 15.00 2.27 9.04
CA LEU A 43 15.26 1.90 10.45
C LEU A 43 15.92 3.03 11.24
N GLU A 44 16.55 3.98 10.55
CA GLU A 44 17.23 5.12 11.14
C GLU A 44 16.70 6.44 10.55
N PRO A 45 16.85 7.58 11.25
CA PRO A 45 16.53 8.87 10.68
C PRO A 45 17.28 9.13 9.38
N LEU A 46 16.59 9.68 8.41
CA LEU A 46 17.13 10.08 7.12
C LEU A 46 17.27 11.61 7.03
N PRO A 47 18.18 12.11 6.17
CA PRO A 47 18.40 13.54 5.98
C PRO A 47 17.28 14.16 5.14
N VAL A 48 16.05 14.11 5.65
CA VAL A 48 14.89 14.81 5.09
C VAL A 48 14.36 15.77 6.13
N THR A 49 14.36 17.04 5.79
CA THR A 49 13.87 18.10 6.67
C THR A 49 12.36 18.23 6.61
N ILE A 50 11.76 18.79 7.66
CA ILE A 50 10.32 19.12 7.66
C ILE A 50 10.03 20.12 6.53
N GLU A 51 10.92 21.08 6.29
CA GLU A 51 10.79 22.08 5.22
C GLU A 51 10.72 21.45 3.83
N GLU A 52 11.54 20.42 3.54
CA GLU A 52 11.44 19.67 2.29
C GLU A 52 10.09 18.96 2.13
N VAL A 53 9.55 18.39 3.22
CA VAL A 53 8.26 17.70 3.21
C VAL A 53 7.11 18.71 2.99
N GLU A 54 7.17 19.88 3.63
CA GLU A 54 6.21 20.97 3.46
C GLU A 54 6.29 21.57 2.04
N ASN A 55 7.50 21.72 1.50
CA ASN A 55 7.69 22.15 0.12
C ASN A 55 7.07 21.14 -0.86
N PHE A 56 7.27 19.85 -0.63
CA PHE A 56 6.65 18.79 -1.43
C PHE A 56 5.11 18.86 -1.37
N GLU A 57 4.50 19.06 -0.21
CA GLU A 57 3.04 19.28 -0.11
C GLU A 57 2.57 20.45 -0.97
N ARG A 58 3.29 21.57 -0.93
CA ARG A 58 2.92 22.81 -1.61
C ARG A 58 3.15 22.76 -3.13
N THR A 59 4.25 22.17 -3.58
CA THR A 59 4.69 22.26 -4.99
C THR A 59 4.54 20.95 -5.76
N SER A 60 4.28 19.83 -5.06
CA SER A 60 4.39 18.47 -5.60
C SER A 60 5.80 18.10 -6.10
N GLU A 61 6.82 18.90 -5.80
CA GLU A 61 8.21 18.55 -6.09
C GLU A 61 8.72 17.52 -5.08
N LEU A 62 9.06 16.32 -5.55
CA LEU A 62 9.51 15.24 -4.68
C LEU A 62 10.83 15.60 -3.98
N PRO A 63 10.99 15.32 -2.68
CA PRO A 63 12.29 15.44 -2.01
C PRO A 63 13.36 14.63 -2.72
N ALA A 64 14.62 15.08 -2.67
CA ALA A 64 15.73 14.47 -3.41
C ALA A 64 15.84 12.96 -3.12
N LEU A 65 15.79 12.59 -1.85
CA LEU A 65 15.81 11.21 -1.37
C LEU A 65 14.71 10.33 -1.99
N ILE A 66 13.49 10.86 -2.12
CA ILE A 66 12.39 10.12 -2.72
C ILE A 66 12.61 9.88 -4.21
N ARG A 67 13.22 10.85 -4.92
CA ARG A 67 13.59 10.69 -6.33
C ARG A 67 14.65 9.60 -6.50
N GLU A 68 15.60 9.52 -5.56
CA GLU A 68 16.62 8.45 -5.55
C GLU A 68 15.99 7.07 -5.33
N ILE A 69 15.12 6.94 -4.32
CA ILE A 69 14.38 5.69 -4.03
C ILE A 69 13.60 5.24 -5.27
N LYS A 70 12.87 6.16 -5.92
CA LYS A 70 12.15 5.88 -7.17
C LYS A 70 13.05 5.45 -8.34
N SER A 71 14.31 5.85 -8.32
CA SER A 71 15.32 5.42 -9.31
C SER A 71 16.01 4.11 -8.95
N GLY A 72 15.61 3.46 -7.85
CA GLY A 72 16.21 2.22 -7.36
C GLY A 72 17.46 2.41 -6.51
N ARG A 73 17.78 3.66 -6.12
CA ARG A 73 18.86 3.96 -5.17
C ARG A 73 18.25 4.13 -3.78
N PHE A 74 18.39 3.09 -2.96
CA PHE A 74 17.83 3.06 -1.62
C PHE A 74 18.88 3.48 -0.59
N PRO A 75 18.50 4.24 0.45
CA PRO A 75 19.38 4.50 1.59
C PRO A 75 19.79 3.19 2.27
N GLU A 76 21.02 3.12 2.79
CA GLU A 76 21.52 1.92 3.47
C GLU A 76 20.68 1.52 4.69
N SER A 77 20.07 2.50 5.37
CA SER A 77 19.19 2.27 6.52
C SER A 77 17.77 1.83 6.15
N CYS A 78 17.44 1.69 4.86
CA CYS A 78 16.14 1.20 4.42
C CYS A 78 16.11 -0.34 4.40
N VAL A 79 15.09 -0.92 5.03
CA VAL A 79 14.68 -2.28 4.67
C VAL A 79 13.93 -2.19 3.36
N VAL A 80 14.44 -2.86 2.34
CA VAL A 80 13.85 -2.90 1.00
C VAL A 80 13.24 -4.28 0.76
N LYS A 81 11.99 -4.30 0.34
CA LYS A 81 11.28 -5.54 -0.04
C LYS A 81 10.66 -5.37 -1.42
N GLU A 82 10.78 -6.42 -2.24
CA GLU A 82 9.99 -6.53 -3.47
C GLU A 82 8.56 -6.90 -3.10
N LEU A 83 7.60 -6.18 -3.67
CA LEU A 83 6.19 -6.45 -3.46
C LEU A 83 5.71 -7.51 -4.44
N PRO A 84 4.75 -8.37 -4.04
CA PRO A 84 4.06 -9.26 -4.97
C PRO A 84 3.50 -8.46 -6.15
N PRO A 85 3.59 -8.96 -7.40
CA PRO A 85 3.04 -8.27 -8.56
C PRO A 85 1.53 -8.09 -8.39
N VAL A 86 0.90 -7.08 -8.97
CA VAL A 86 -0.56 -6.87 -8.88
C VAL A 86 -1.33 -8.16 -9.13
N ASP A 87 -2.36 -8.43 -8.32
CA ASP A 87 -3.20 -9.60 -8.51
C ASP A 87 -3.91 -9.54 -9.87
N GLU A 88 -3.75 -10.58 -10.68
CA GLU A 88 -4.27 -10.65 -12.05
C GLU A 88 -5.80 -10.52 -12.10
N ASP A 89 -6.50 -10.99 -11.05
CA ASP A 89 -7.96 -10.94 -10.99
C ASP A 89 -8.47 -9.49 -10.83
N LEU A 90 -7.65 -8.61 -10.25
CA LEU A 90 -7.97 -7.20 -10.04
C LEU A 90 -7.28 -6.24 -11.04
N MET A 91 -6.30 -6.72 -11.81
CA MET A 91 -5.54 -5.92 -12.77
C MET A 91 -6.40 -5.21 -13.85
N PRO A 92 -7.47 -5.81 -14.40
CA PRO A 92 -8.31 -5.15 -15.42
C PRO A 92 -9.02 -3.89 -14.94
N PHE A 93 -9.21 -3.75 -13.63
CA PHE A 93 -10.01 -2.67 -13.03
C PHE A 93 -9.21 -1.41 -12.72
N ASN A 94 -8.12 -1.17 -13.46
CA ASN A 94 -7.44 0.12 -13.40
C ASN A 94 -8.27 1.17 -14.16
N PRO A 95 -8.43 2.41 -13.63
CA PRO A 95 -7.74 2.99 -12.48
C PRO A 95 -8.45 2.81 -11.12
N ASP A 96 -9.58 2.13 -11.06
CA ASP A 96 -10.43 2.04 -9.86
C ASP A 96 -9.86 1.12 -8.77
N ARG A 97 -8.98 0.19 -9.15
CA ARG A 97 -8.18 -0.62 -8.23
C ARG A 97 -7.18 0.25 -7.45
N LYS A 98 -7.10 -0.04 -6.15
CA LYS A 98 -6.15 0.53 -5.20
C LYS A 98 -5.22 -0.57 -4.66
N CYS A 99 -4.00 -0.19 -4.27
CA CYS A 99 -3.00 -1.06 -3.67
C CYS A 99 -2.43 -0.38 -2.42
N VAL A 100 -2.43 -1.11 -1.31
CA VAL A 100 -1.90 -0.65 -0.01
C VAL A 100 -1.05 -1.73 0.63
N VAL A 101 0.01 -1.31 1.31
CA VAL A 101 0.82 -2.20 2.16
C VAL A 101 0.42 -2.02 3.62
N ALA A 102 0.07 -3.12 4.28
CA ALA A 102 -0.28 -3.17 5.69
C ALA A 102 0.89 -3.71 6.53
N PHE A 103 1.32 -2.91 7.49
CA PHE A 103 2.42 -3.21 8.41
C PHE A 103 1.86 -3.51 9.79
N THR A 104 2.16 -4.68 10.33
CA THR A 104 1.81 -5.00 11.72
C THR A 104 2.98 -5.53 12.54
N GLY A 105 4.21 -5.36 12.06
CA GLY A 105 5.42 -5.74 12.79
C GLY A 105 5.70 -7.25 12.85
N PHE A 106 4.94 -8.06 12.11
CA PHE A 106 5.15 -9.51 12.02
C PHE A 106 5.38 -9.95 10.57
N GLN A 107 4.43 -9.62 9.68
CA GLN A 107 4.53 -9.87 8.25
C GLN A 107 3.89 -8.71 7.49
N ASP A 108 4.58 -8.22 6.48
CA ASP A 108 4.07 -7.17 5.61
C ASP A 108 3.09 -7.80 4.61
N THR A 109 1.96 -7.13 4.37
CA THR A 109 0.90 -7.66 3.50
C THR A 109 0.53 -6.63 2.47
N VAL A 110 0.57 -7.00 1.19
CA VAL A 110 -0.01 -6.19 0.10
C VAL A 110 -1.49 -6.51 -0.01
N ILE A 111 -2.30 -5.48 -0.18
CA ILE A 111 -3.75 -5.60 -0.38
C ILE A 111 -4.11 -4.84 -1.66
N ASP A 112 -4.43 -5.58 -2.71
CA ASP A 112 -5.11 -5.06 -3.89
C ASP A 112 -6.61 -5.04 -3.59
N TYR A 113 -7.29 -3.93 -3.87
CA TYR A 113 -8.73 -3.85 -3.66
C TYR A 113 -9.44 -2.87 -4.59
N MET A 114 -10.75 -3.06 -4.73
CA MET A 114 -11.66 -2.14 -5.39
C MET A 114 -13.01 -2.10 -4.67
N GLU A 115 -13.80 -1.07 -4.98
CA GLU A 115 -15.15 -0.89 -4.46
C GLU A 115 -16.13 -0.97 -5.63
N CYS A 116 -17.15 -1.83 -5.54
CA CYS A 116 -18.19 -2.00 -6.56
C CYS A 116 -19.51 -2.34 -5.88
N GLY A 117 -20.62 -1.72 -6.30
CA GLY A 117 -21.95 -2.03 -5.77
C GLY A 117 -22.12 -1.85 -4.25
N GLY A 118 -21.27 -1.03 -3.61
CA GLY A 118 -21.23 -0.87 -2.15
C GLY A 118 -20.52 -2.00 -1.40
N GLU A 119 -19.87 -2.93 -2.10
CA GLU A 119 -19.00 -3.97 -1.54
C GLU A 119 -17.53 -3.68 -1.84
N THR A 120 -16.65 -4.23 -1.01
CA THR A 120 -15.20 -4.20 -1.20
C THR A 120 -14.73 -5.57 -1.64
N PHE A 121 -14.03 -5.60 -2.77
CA PHE A 121 -13.33 -6.76 -3.30
C PHE A 121 -11.86 -6.58 -2.99
N ALA A 122 -11.27 -7.46 -2.18
CA ALA A 122 -9.88 -7.34 -1.75
C ALA A 122 -9.14 -8.67 -1.87
N VAL A 123 -7.88 -8.59 -2.29
CA VAL A 123 -6.93 -9.71 -2.31
C VAL A 123 -5.72 -9.30 -1.50
N ALA A 124 -5.49 -10.01 -0.39
CA ALA A 124 -4.32 -9.83 0.45
C ALA A 124 -3.29 -10.92 0.19
N ARG A 125 -2.00 -10.56 0.12
CA ARG A 125 -0.87 -11.48 -0.05
C ARG A 125 0.28 -11.07 0.85
N LEU A 126 0.96 -12.04 1.44
CA LEU A 126 2.16 -11.76 2.23
C LEU A 126 3.29 -11.32 1.30
N VAL A 127 4.07 -10.34 1.73
CA VAL A 127 5.22 -9.85 0.95
C VAL A 127 6.29 -10.93 0.84
N ASP A 128 6.57 -11.62 1.95
CA ASP A 128 7.64 -12.61 2.03
C ASP A 128 7.20 -14.02 1.54
N ASP A 129 5.89 -14.25 1.37
CA ASP A 129 5.31 -15.47 0.79
C ASP A 129 4.08 -15.13 -0.09
N PRO A 130 4.30 -14.72 -1.35
CA PRO A 130 3.22 -14.28 -2.24
C PRO A 130 2.35 -15.42 -2.77
N SER A 131 2.72 -16.67 -2.50
CA SER A 131 1.99 -17.85 -3.01
C SER A 131 0.62 -18.01 -2.36
N GLU A 132 0.48 -17.52 -1.13
CA GLU A 132 -0.78 -17.50 -0.40
C GLU A 132 -1.52 -16.18 -0.61
N ALA A 133 -2.77 -16.29 -1.08
CA ALA A 133 -3.66 -15.17 -1.28
C ALA A 133 -4.97 -15.35 -0.51
N CYS A 134 -5.38 -14.32 0.23
CA CYS A 134 -6.68 -14.27 0.87
C CYS A 134 -7.60 -13.32 0.11
N ARG A 135 -8.63 -13.87 -0.53
CA ARG A 135 -9.68 -13.12 -1.20
C ARG A 135 -10.83 -12.83 -0.25
N PHE A 136 -11.38 -11.62 -0.34
CA PHE A 136 -12.48 -11.14 0.48
C PHE A 136 -13.48 -10.35 -0.37
N VAL A 137 -14.76 -10.59 -0.14
CA VAL A 137 -15.85 -9.76 -0.65
C VAL A 137 -16.82 -9.46 0.47
N GLY A 138 -17.16 -8.19 0.65
CA GLY A 138 -18.24 -7.80 1.54
C GLY A 138 -18.27 -6.32 1.86
N LYS A 139 -19.28 -5.90 2.64
CA LYS A 139 -19.38 -4.54 3.16
C LYS A 139 -18.30 -4.32 4.23
N GLY A 140 -17.47 -3.31 4.05
CA GLY A 140 -16.54 -2.87 5.09
C GLY A 140 -15.13 -2.62 4.60
N ASN A 141 -14.15 -2.99 5.43
CA ASN A 141 -12.77 -2.56 5.28
C ASN A 141 -11.92 -3.63 4.57
N TYR A 142 -11.26 -3.28 3.46
CA TYR A 142 -10.33 -4.14 2.72
C TYR A 142 -9.26 -4.82 3.60
N LYS A 143 -8.92 -4.22 4.76
CA LYS A 143 -7.98 -4.78 5.74
C LYS A 143 -8.42 -6.14 6.30
N ILE A 144 -9.69 -6.50 6.19
CA ILE A 144 -10.21 -7.80 6.63
C ILE A 144 -9.50 -8.94 5.90
N ALA A 145 -9.21 -8.79 4.60
CA ALA A 145 -8.46 -9.78 3.82
C ALA A 145 -7.10 -10.10 4.47
N ALA A 146 -6.34 -9.06 4.81
CA ALA A 146 -5.04 -9.22 5.48
C ALA A 146 -5.17 -9.79 6.90
N VAL A 147 -6.23 -9.47 7.63
CA VAL A 147 -6.49 -10.07 8.95
C VAL A 147 -6.80 -11.56 8.83
N ASN A 148 -7.60 -11.97 7.83
CA ASN A 148 -7.95 -13.36 7.62
C ASN A 148 -6.75 -14.20 7.20
N LEU A 149 -5.95 -13.69 6.25
CA LEU A 149 -4.70 -14.33 5.80
C LEU A 149 -3.80 -14.66 6.99
N ARG A 150 -3.48 -13.66 7.81
CA ARG A 150 -2.56 -13.82 8.95
C ARG A 150 -3.11 -14.72 10.06
N LYS A 151 -4.43 -14.84 10.18
CA LYS A 151 -5.07 -15.69 11.20
C LYS A 151 -5.35 -17.10 10.70
N GLY A 152 -4.98 -17.44 9.46
CA GLY A 152 -5.35 -18.71 8.84
C GLY A 152 -6.86 -18.94 8.81
N LYS A 153 -7.64 -17.85 8.69
CA LYS A 153 -9.11 -17.94 8.60
C LYS A 153 -9.52 -18.26 7.17
N ASN A 154 -10.75 -18.75 7.01
CA ASN A 154 -11.32 -19.04 5.70
C ASN A 154 -11.34 -17.78 4.81
N CYS A 155 -10.63 -17.86 3.70
CA CYS A 155 -10.64 -16.89 2.62
C CYS A 155 -11.55 -17.38 1.49
N LEU A 156 -12.05 -16.47 0.68
CA LEU A 156 -12.89 -16.82 -0.46
C LEU A 156 -12.08 -17.58 -1.51
N GLY A 157 -12.69 -18.59 -2.14
CA GLY A 157 -12.09 -19.25 -3.30
C GLY A 157 -11.99 -18.29 -4.49
N ARG A 158 -11.01 -18.52 -5.39
CA ARG A 158 -10.80 -17.69 -6.59
C ARG A 158 -12.04 -17.65 -7.49
N GLU A 159 -12.63 -18.81 -7.78
CA GLU A 159 -13.82 -18.91 -8.66
C GLU A 159 -15.02 -18.16 -8.09
N GLU A 160 -15.28 -18.30 -6.79
CA GLU A 160 -16.38 -17.59 -6.11
C GLU A 160 -16.13 -16.07 -6.10
N PHE A 161 -14.88 -15.64 -5.84
CA PHE A 161 -14.50 -14.25 -5.92
C PHE A 161 -14.75 -13.65 -7.32
N LEU A 162 -14.31 -14.36 -8.38
CA LEU A 162 -14.48 -13.93 -9.76
C LEU A 162 -15.95 -13.91 -10.20
N SER A 163 -16.77 -14.87 -9.75
CA SER A 163 -18.22 -14.86 -10.01
C SER A 163 -18.86 -13.59 -9.48
N ARG A 164 -18.64 -13.28 -8.19
CA ARG A 164 -19.19 -12.09 -7.55
C ARG A 164 -18.66 -10.79 -8.14
N LEU A 165 -17.38 -10.78 -8.53
CA LEU A 165 -16.78 -9.62 -9.15
C LEU A 165 -17.43 -9.32 -10.51
N ARG A 166 -17.59 -10.34 -11.36
CA ARG A 166 -18.29 -10.23 -12.65
C ARG A 166 -19.73 -9.74 -12.47
N GLU A 167 -20.50 -10.38 -11.59
CA GLU A 167 -21.87 -9.99 -11.29
C GLU A 167 -21.97 -8.51 -10.89
N CYS A 168 -21.03 -8.03 -10.07
CA CYS A 168 -20.98 -6.62 -9.70
C CYS A 168 -20.65 -5.72 -10.89
N THR A 169 -19.64 -6.06 -11.68
CA THR A 169 -19.16 -5.22 -12.79
C THR A 169 -20.06 -5.25 -14.03
N GLU A 170 -20.92 -6.26 -14.17
CA GLU A 170 -21.94 -6.32 -15.24
C GLU A 170 -23.23 -5.59 -14.85
N SER A 171 -23.44 -5.36 -13.55
CA SER A 171 -24.62 -4.69 -13.01
C SER A 171 -24.48 -3.15 -12.96
N PHE A 172 -23.31 -2.61 -13.30
CA PHE A 172 -22.95 -1.18 -13.23
C PHE A 172 -22.10 -0.77 -14.43
#